data_AF-A0A7G5F394-F1
#
_entry.id   AF-A0A7G5F394-F1
#
_cell.length_a   1.000
_cell.length_b   1.000
_cell.length_c   1.000
_cell.angle_alpha   90.00
_cell.angle_beta   90.00
_cell.angle_gamma   90.00
#
_symmetry.space_group_name_H-M   'P 1'
#
loop_
_entity.id
_entity.type
_entity.pdbx_description
1 polymer ?
#
loop_
_entity_poly.entity_id
_entity_poly.type
_entity_poly.pdbx_seq_one_letter_code
_entity_poly.pdbx_strand_id
1 'polypeptide(L)' 'FKTKCYTPGCSCSYPVCKRNHIIALEAKTVDEHRLLCESHEDCFKKGTGNYCASFPDSDIHFGWCFYAESEGYL' A
#
# COMPACT_ATOMS: atom_id res chain seq x y z
N PHE A 1 -21.65 -6.06 -3.57
CA PHE A 1 -20.50 -6.45 -4.41
C PHE A 1 -19.33 -6.80 -3.51
N LYS A 2 -18.75 -8.01 -3.61
CA LYS A 2 -17.60 -8.42 -2.80
C LYS A 2 -16.33 -7.81 -3.41
N THR A 3 -15.87 -6.68 -2.86
CA THR A 3 -14.62 -5.99 -3.23
C THR A 3 -13.41 -6.47 -2.43
N LYS A 4 -13.56 -7.58 -1.68
CA LYS A 4 -12.56 -8.05 -0.71
C LYS A 4 -11.78 -9.24 -1.27
N CYS A 5 -10.47 -9.07 -1.36
CA CYS A 5 -9.52 -10.16 -1.60
C CYS A 5 -9.21 -10.85 -0.27
N TYR A 6 -9.15 -12.18 -0.26
CA TYR A 6 -8.85 -12.97 0.95
C TYR A 6 -7.38 -13.35 1.05
N THR A 7 -6.65 -13.32 -0.06
CA THR A 7 -5.21 -13.62 -0.09
C THR A 7 -4.43 -12.46 0.55
N PRO A 8 -3.60 -12.72 1.59
CA PRO A 8 -2.72 -11.71 2.16
C PRO A 8 -1.80 -11.09 1.10
N GLY A 9 -1.55 -9.79 1.20
CA GLY A 9 -0.72 -9.07 0.22
C GLY A 9 -1.39 -8.85 -1.15
N CYS A 10 -2.69 -9.11 -1.27
CA CYS A 10 -3.49 -8.77 -2.45
C CYS A 10 -4.51 -7.68 -2.15
N SER A 11 -4.73 -6.81 -3.13
CA SER A 11 -5.76 -5.78 -3.11
C SER A 11 -6.67 -5.89 -4.33
N CYS A 12 -7.90 -5.38 -4.17
CA CYS A 12 -8.89 -5.42 -5.24
C CYS A 12 -8.57 -4.32 -6.26
N SER A 13 -8.18 -4.74 -7.46
CA SER A 13 -8.15 -3.93 -8.67
C SER A 13 -9.32 -4.41 -9.53
N TYR A 14 -10.51 -3.87 -9.27
CA TYR A 14 -11.77 -4.44 -9.76
C TYR A 14 -11.71 -4.75 -11.27
N PRO A 15 -12.14 -5.95 -11.72
CA PRO A 15 -12.78 -7.03 -10.95
C PRO A 15 -11.81 -8.08 -10.38
N VAL A 16 -10.50 -7.87 -10.47
CA VAL A 16 -9.47 -8.87 -10.12
C VAL A 16 -8.76 -8.55 -8.79
N CYS A 17 -8.19 -9.57 -8.16
CA CYS A 17 -7.25 -9.38 -7.05
C CYS A 17 -5.83 -9.36 -7.61
N LYS A 18 -5.09 -8.28 -7.37
CA LYS A 18 -3.68 -8.14 -7.75
C LYS A 18 -2.80 -8.11 -6.50
N ARG A 19 -1.57 -8.58 -6.64
CA ARG A 19 -0.55 -8.46 -5.57
C ARG A 19 -0.18 -6.99 -5.40
N ASN A 20 -0.02 -6.55 -4.15
CA ASN A 20 0.22 -5.13 -3.84
C ASN A 20 1.47 -4.57 -4.55
N HIS A 21 2.56 -5.35 -4.62
CA HIS A 21 3.78 -4.93 -5.33
C HIS A 21 3.56 -4.77 -6.84
N ILE A 22 2.65 -5.53 -7.46
CA ILE A 22 2.31 -5.35 -8.88
C ILE A 22 1.50 -4.07 -9.08
N ILE A 23 0.57 -3.77 -8.16
CA ILE A 23 -0.18 -2.50 -8.18
C ILE A 23 0.80 -1.33 -8.03
N ALA A 24 1.78 -1.43 -7.13
CA ALA A 24 2.79 -0.40 -6.92
C ALA A 24 3.76 -0.25 -8.10
N LEU A 25 4.11 -1.35 -8.78
CA LEU A 25 4.94 -1.33 -9.98
C LEU A 25 4.24 -0.70 -11.18
N GLU A 26 2.95 -1.01 -11.38
CA GLU A 26 2.17 -0.54 -12.53
C GLU A 26 1.68 0.90 -12.37
N ALA A 27 1.58 1.39 -11.13
CA ALA A 27 1.05 2.71 -10.84
C ALA A 27 1.97 3.81 -11.40
N LYS A 28 1.37 4.89 -11.89
CA LYS A 28 2.08 6.10 -12.33
C LYS A 28 1.99 7.22 -11.31
N THR A 29 0.97 7.21 -10.46
CA THR A 29 0.77 8.19 -9.40
C THR A 29 0.31 7.54 -8.10
N VAL A 30 0.54 8.24 -6.98
CA VAL A 30 0.14 7.78 -5.64
C VAL A 30 -1.38 7.64 -5.47
N ASP A 31 -2.16 8.24 -6.35
CA ASP A 31 -3.62 8.35 -6.25
C ASP A 31 -4.35 7.18 -6.92
N GLU A 32 -3.65 6.38 -7.73
CA GLU A 32 -4.23 5.22 -8.43
C GLU A 32 -4.72 4.13 -7.47
N HIS A 33 -4.15 4.08 -6.26
CA HIS A 33 -4.64 3.20 -5.21
C HIS A 33 -4.48 3.85 -3.84
N ARG A 34 -5.55 3.81 -3.02
CA ARG A 34 -5.62 4.50 -1.71
C ARG A 34 -4.50 4.15 -0.71
N LEU A 35 -3.81 3.02 -0.93
CA LEU A 35 -2.73 2.54 -0.08
C LEU A 35 -1.33 2.81 -0.66
N LEU A 36 -1.20 3.39 -1.86
CA LEU A 36 0.10 3.79 -2.38
C LEU A 36 0.61 5.03 -1.64
N CYS A 37 1.92 5.13 -1.50
CA CYS A 37 2.60 6.24 -0.84
C CYS A 37 4.01 6.43 -1.41
N GLU A 38 4.52 7.65 -1.34
CA GLU A 38 5.95 7.95 -1.51
C GLU A 38 6.61 8.20 -0.14
N SER A 39 5.82 8.63 0.84
CA SER A 39 6.29 8.99 2.18
C SER A 39 5.36 8.52 3.29
N HIS A 40 5.85 8.52 4.54
CA HIS A 40 5.02 8.33 5.73
C HIS A 40 3.92 9.39 5.83
N GLU A 41 4.23 10.64 5.45
CA GLU A 41 3.29 11.76 5.48
C GLU A 41 2.08 11.51 4.57
N ASP A 42 2.27 10.85 3.42
CA ASP A 42 1.16 10.49 2.54
C ASP A 42 0.18 9.55 3.22
N CYS A 43 0.69 8.55 3.96
CA CYS A 43 -0.16 7.63 4.70
C CYS A 43 -0.97 8.35 5.80
N PHE A 44 -0.34 9.29 6.50
CA PHE A 44 -1.02 10.13 7.49
C PHE A 44 -2.11 11.00 6.84
N LYS A 45 -1.78 11.72 5.75
CA LYS A 45 -2.74 12.57 5.03
C LYS A 45 -3.91 11.78 4.47
N LYS A 46 -3.67 10.57 3.96
CA LYS A 46 -4.70 9.67 3.43
C LYS A 46 -5.52 8.98 4.54
N GLY A 47 -5.05 9.00 5.79
CA GLY A 47 -5.68 8.28 6.89
C GLY A 47 -5.70 6.77 6.68
N THR A 48 -4.72 6.23 5.96
CA THR A 48 -4.66 4.80 5.57
C THR A 48 -3.52 4.05 6.26
N GLY A 49 -2.74 4.74 7.08
CA GLY A 49 -1.64 4.19 7.86
C GLY A 49 -0.81 5.30 8.48
N ASN A 50 0.24 4.90 9.19
CA ASN A 50 1.26 5.81 9.73
C ASN A 50 2.67 5.48 9.20
N TYR A 51 2.79 4.42 8.40
CA TYR A 51 4.05 3.96 7.83
C TYR A 51 3.87 3.57 6.36
N CYS A 52 4.88 3.85 5.56
CA CYS A 52 4.96 3.54 4.13
C CYS A 52 6.05 2.50 3.94
N ALA A 53 5.69 1.23 3.70
CA ALA A 53 6.68 0.21 3.39
C ALA A 53 7.04 0.23 1.91
N SER A 54 8.32 0.39 1.62
CA SER A 54 8.87 0.07 0.32
C SER A 54 8.85 -1.44 0.07
N PHE A 55 8.72 -1.84 -1.19
CA PHE A 55 8.95 -3.21 -1.61
C PHE A 55 10.45 -3.44 -1.86
N PRO A 56 10.96 -4.68 -1.73
CA PRO A 56 12.38 -4.96 -1.92
C PRO A 56 12.87 -4.83 -3.38
N ASP A 57 11.95 -4.68 -4.34
CA ASP A 57 12.27 -4.52 -5.75
C ASP A 57 12.60 -3.06 -6.07
N SER A 58 13.75 -2.80 -6.70
CA SER A 58 14.25 -1.46 -7.02
C SER A 58 13.42 -0.73 -8.07
N ASP A 59 12.66 -1.45 -8.89
CA ASP A 59 11.84 -0.86 -9.96
C ASP A 59 10.50 -0.33 -9.42
N ILE A 60 10.21 -0.55 -8.13
CA ILE A 60 8.96 -0.11 -7.51
C ILE A 60 9.17 1.24 -6.80
N HIS A 61 8.63 2.30 -7.39
CA HIS A 61 8.75 3.66 -6.86
C HIS A 61 7.82 3.97 -5.68
N PHE A 62 6.69 3.26 -5.59
CA PHE A 62 5.68 3.51 -4.56
C PHE A 62 5.71 2.45 -3.46
N GLY A 63 5.60 2.89 -2.21
CA GLY A 63 5.39 2.01 -1.08
C GLY A 63 3.92 1.67 -0.84
N TRP A 64 3.68 1.01 0.29
CA TRP A 64 2.35 0.61 0.74
C TRP A 64 2.07 1.09 2.17
N CYS A 65 0.96 1.77 2.37
CA CYS A 65 0.52 2.25 3.68
C CYS A 65 -0.03 1.10 4.53
N PHE A 66 0.39 1.06 5.80
CA PHE A 66 -0.21 0.27 6.85
C PHE A 66 -0.03 0.95 8.21
N TYR A 67 -0.74 0.43 9.22
CA TYR A 67 -0.56 0.85 10.59
C TYR A 67 0.54 0.00 11.22
N ALA A 68 1.69 0.61 11.46
CA ALA A 68 2.75 0.06 12.27
C ALA A 68 2.53 0.51 13.73
N GLU A 69 2.43 -0.46 14.64
CA GLU A 69 2.52 -0.19 16.06
C GLU A 69 4.00 -0.09 16.41
N SER A 70 4.42 1.05 16.95
CA SER A 70 5.75 1.18 17.53
C SER A 70 5.74 0.45 18.86
N GLU A 71 6.53 -0.62 19.03
CA GLU A 71 6.83 -1.13 20.37
C GLU A 71 7.66 -0.05 21.08
N GLY A 72 6.98 0.81 21.83
CA GLY A 72 7.66 1.67 22.80
C GLY A 72 8.30 0.77 23.84
N TYR A 73 9.62 0.77 23.93
CA TYR A 73 10.35 0.13 25.02
C TYR A 73 9.82 0.69 26.35
N LEU A 74 9.13 -0.14 27.12
CA LEU A 74 8.75 0.10 28.52
C LEU A 74 9.94 -0.22 29.43
#